data_AF-A0AB37QIE7-F1
#
_entry.id   AF-A0AB37QIE7-F1
#
_cell.length_a   1.000
_cell.length_b   1.000
_cell.length_c   1.000
_cell.angle_alpha   90.00
_cell.angle_beta   90.00
_cell.angle_gamma   90.00
#
_symmetry.space_group_name_H-M   'P 1'
#
loop_
_entity.id
_entity.type
_entity.pdbx_description
1 polymer ?
#
loop_
_entity_poly.entity_id
_entity_poly.type
_entity_poly.pdbx_seq_one_letter_code
_entity_poly.pdbx_strand_id
1 'polypeptide(L)'
;MTGILKLKPNHVIEHPNGGVIFGVIPAIDRLDAIEALIYLKAGMHRMMAGRPAAGYGVKHIWEGKKKELRNRGCTKVDDVPRFVSDLIVLGTEIYHDEAHPRADMKRITLLRTQDGTLLLEPLAGDRYLGFHYSVVTWTPRTQPKGIQVGTIEKKWA
;
A
#
# COMPACT_ATOMS: atom_id res chain seq x y z
N MET A 1 -14.26 14.51 14.35
CA MET A 1 -13.78 14.26 12.97
C MET A 1 -12.29 14.01 13.03
N THR A 2 -11.84 12.83 12.60
CA THR A 2 -10.42 12.41 12.61
C THR A 2 -9.59 13.27 11.64
N GLY A 3 -8.33 13.53 11.99
CA GLY A 3 -7.47 14.48 11.26
C GLY A 3 -7.21 14.06 9.82
N ILE A 4 -7.00 12.77 9.57
CA ILE A 4 -6.61 12.25 8.26
C ILE A 4 -7.67 12.49 7.17
N LEU A 5 -8.97 12.43 7.52
CA LEU A 5 -10.05 12.63 6.55
C LEU A 5 -10.07 14.04 5.95
N LYS A 6 -9.49 15.04 6.64
CA LYS A 6 -9.41 16.43 6.20
C LYS A 6 -8.19 16.72 5.30
N LEU A 7 -7.22 15.80 5.25
CA LEU A 7 -6.00 16.00 4.46
C LEU A 7 -6.28 15.95 2.95
N LYS A 8 -5.49 16.69 2.17
CA LYS A 8 -5.52 16.62 0.70
C LYS A 8 -5.10 15.21 0.23
N PRO A 9 -5.62 14.69 -0.90
CA PRO A 9 -5.35 13.31 -1.30
C PRO A 9 -3.87 12.92 -1.40
N ASN A 10 -3.02 13.79 -1.95
CA ASN A 10 -1.59 13.51 -2.11
C ASN A 10 -0.74 13.85 -0.87
N HIS A 11 -1.36 14.27 0.24
CA HIS A 11 -0.62 14.51 1.47
C HIS A 11 -0.04 13.19 1.99
N VAL A 12 1.28 13.18 2.25
CA VAL A 12 1.99 12.02 2.78
C VAL A 12 1.66 11.87 4.26
N ILE A 13 1.38 10.65 4.69
CA ILE A 13 1.02 10.32 6.06
C ILE A 13 2.30 10.05 6.86
N GLU A 14 2.37 10.60 8.06
CA GLU A 14 3.44 10.28 8.99
C GLU A 14 3.36 8.82 9.41
N HIS A 15 4.52 8.18 9.44
CA HIS A 15 4.66 6.83 9.93
C HIS A 15 4.45 6.84 11.47
N PRO A 16 3.80 5.80 12.06
CA PRO A 16 3.51 5.77 13.49
C PRO A 16 4.73 5.85 14.43
N ASN A 17 5.93 5.58 13.91
CA ASN A 17 7.19 5.68 14.66
C ASN A 17 7.96 6.98 14.35
N GLY A 18 7.37 7.91 13.61
CA GLY A 18 8.02 9.13 13.12
C GLY A 18 8.51 9.02 11.69
N GLY A 19 8.71 10.18 11.04
CA GLY A 19 9.04 10.26 9.62
C GLY A 19 7.85 9.93 8.72
N VAL A 20 8.12 9.69 7.43
CA VAL A 20 7.07 9.47 6.40
C VAL A 20 7.28 8.21 5.56
N ILE A 21 8.35 7.47 5.84
CA ILE A 21 8.73 6.28 5.07
C ILE A 21 8.17 5.06 5.78
N PHE A 22 7.46 4.22 5.04
CA PHE A 22 6.81 3.00 5.55
C PHE A 22 7.64 1.73 5.32
N GLY A 23 8.68 1.82 4.49
CA GLY A 23 9.58 0.71 4.20
C GLY A 23 10.32 0.94 2.89
N VAL A 24 11.05 -0.09 2.47
CA VAL A 24 11.88 -0.08 1.27
C VAL A 24 11.55 -1.33 0.45
N ILE A 25 11.27 -1.14 -0.83
CA ILE A 25 11.20 -2.24 -1.81
C ILE A 25 12.60 -2.40 -2.40
N PRO A 26 13.22 -3.59 -2.32
CA PRO A 26 14.52 -3.81 -2.95
C PRO A 26 14.42 -3.67 -4.48
N ALA A 27 15.55 -3.65 -5.16
CA ALA A 27 15.54 -3.79 -6.61
C ALA A 27 14.86 -5.11 -7.01
N ILE A 28 14.05 -5.09 -8.07
CA ILE A 28 13.36 -6.26 -8.59
C ILE A 28 13.74 -6.40 -10.06
N ASP A 29 14.75 -7.23 -10.33
CA ASP A 29 15.31 -7.43 -11.68
C ASP A 29 14.25 -7.82 -12.71
N ARG A 30 13.33 -8.71 -12.33
CA ARG A 30 12.25 -9.18 -13.22
C ARG A 30 11.31 -8.06 -13.67
N LEU A 31 11.23 -6.98 -12.91
CA LEU A 31 10.39 -5.82 -13.22
C LEU A 31 11.21 -4.63 -13.73
N ASP A 32 12.54 -4.77 -13.87
CA ASP A 32 13.45 -3.65 -14.16
C ASP A 32 13.18 -2.46 -13.21
N ALA A 33 13.02 -2.78 -11.92
CA ALA A 33 12.69 -1.82 -10.88
C ALA A 33 13.89 -1.62 -9.96
N ILE A 34 14.27 -0.36 -9.76
CA ILE A 34 15.29 0.02 -8.78
C ILE A 34 14.73 -0.01 -7.35
N GLU A 35 15.63 -0.10 -6.36
CA GLU A 35 15.26 0.06 -4.95
C GLU A 35 14.56 1.40 -4.73
N ALA A 36 13.44 1.39 -3.99
CA ALA A 36 12.66 2.59 -3.74
C ALA A 36 11.88 2.57 -2.43
N LEU A 37 11.62 3.76 -1.90
CA LEU A 37 10.91 3.96 -0.63
C LEU A 37 9.39 3.78 -0.79
N ILE A 38 8.74 3.31 0.27
CA ILE A 38 7.28 3.16 0.35
C ILE A 38 6.70 4.36 1.09
N TYR A 39 5.68 4.98 0.50
CA TYR A 39 4.91 6.06 1.12
C TYR A 39 3.43 5.70 1.21
N LEU A 40 2.80 6.13 2.31
CA LEU A 40 1.36 6.13 2.48
C LEU A 40 0.84 7.55 2.28
N LYS A 41 -0.18 7.71 1.43
CA LYS A 41 -0.85 9.00 1.20
C LYS A 41 -2.23 8.98 1.87
N ALA A 42 -2.73 10.17 2.23
CA ALA A 42 -4.08 10.33 2.78
C ALA A 42 -5.13 9.72 1.83
N GLY A 43 -4.93 9.95 0.54
CA GLY A 43 -5.65 9.27 -0.52
C GLY A 43 -7.09 9.75 -0.68
N MET A 44 -7.83 8.98 -1.46
CA MET A 44 -9.24 9.24 -1.76
C MET A 44 -9.95 7.95 -2.16
N HIS A 45 -11.24 7.89 -1.90
CA HIS A 45 -12.13 6.82 -2.33
C HIS A 45 -13.22 7.44 -3.22
N ARG A 46 -13.44 6.86 -4.41
CA ARG A 46 -14.40 7.33 -5.39
C ARG A 46 -15.37 6.20 -5.71
N MET A 47 -16.65 6.48 -5.50
CA MET A 47 -17.75 5.62 -5.89
C MET A 47 -18.40 6.21 -7.13
N MET A 48 -18.58 5.39 -8.17
CA MET A 48 -19.36 5.72 -9.36
C MET A 48 -20.37 4.62 -9.61
N ALA A 49 -21.61 4.99 -9.94
CA ALA A 49 -22.67 4.03 -10.21
C ALA A 49 -22.24 3.04 -11.32
N GLY A 50 -22.43 1.74 -11.06
CA GLY A 50 -22.07 0.67 -11.99
C GLY A 50 -20.57 0.41 -12.16
N ARG A 51 -19.69 1.03 -11.35
CA ARG A 51 -18.24 0.79 -11.40
C ARG A 51 -17.68 0.33 -10.05
N PRO A 52 -16.62 -0.50 -10.05
CA PRO A 52 -15.89 -0.78 -8.82
C PRO A 52 -15.36 0.52 -8.19
N ALA A 53 -15.31 0.54 -6.86
CA ALA A 53 -14.70 1.64 -6.12
C ALA A 53 -13.26 1.87 -6.61
N ALA A 54 -12.90 3.12 -6.86
CA ALA A 54 -11.57 3.52 -7.27
C ALA A 54 -10.92 4.40 -6.21
N GLY A 55 -9.60 4.32 -6.06
CA GLY A 55 -8.91 5.14 -5.08
C GLY A 55 -7.55 4.61 -4.72
N TYR A 56 -6.93 5.27 -3.74
CA TYR A 56 -5.68 4.85 -3.14
C TYR A 56 -5.56 5.39 -1.70
N GLY A 57 -4.58 4.89 -0.95
CA GLY A 57 -4.19 5.43 0.36
C GLY A 57 -5.19 5.19 1.48
N VAL A 58 -5.02 5.93 2.58
CA VAL A 58 -5.75 5.71 3.84
C VAL A 58 -7.26 5.76 3.66
N LYS A 59 -7.79 6.79 2.98
CA LYS A 59 -9.24 6.93 2.76
C LYS A 59 -9.81 5.77 1.95
N HIS A 60 -9.11 5.33 0.92
CA HIS A 60 -9.55 4.21 0.10
C HIS A 60 -9.59 2.89 0.87
N ILE A 61 -8.55 2.62 1.67
CA ILE A 61 -8.47 1.44 2.55
C ILE A 61 -9.60 1.49 3.58
N TRP A 62 -9.73 2.59 4.31
CA TRP A 62 -10.71 2.73 5.37
C TRP A 62 -12.15 2.60 4.87
N GLU A 63 -12.51 3.33 3.81
CA GLU A 63 -13.88 3.33 3.29
C GLU A 63 -14.23 2.01 2.59
N GLY A 64 -13.26 1.40 1.88
CA GLY A 64 -13.48 0.17 1.12
C GLY A 64 -13.42 -1.12 1.93
N LYS A 65 -12.85 -1.09 3.15
CA LYS A 65 -12.54 -2.28 3.97
C LYS A 65 -12.87 -2.14 5.46
N LYS A 66 -13.76 -1.21 5.81
CA LYS A 66 -14.07 -0.85 7.21
C LYS A 66 -14.43 -2.05 8.08
N LYS A 67 -15.21 -3.01 7.56
CA LYS A 67 -15.66 -4.19 8.32
C LYS A 67 -14.47 -5.10 8.62
N GLU A 68 -13.66 -5.38 7.62
CA GLU A 68 -12.51 -6.28 7.71
C GLU A 68 -11.38 -5.67 8.57
N LEU A 69 -11.18 -4.36 8.49
CA LEU A 69 -10.23 -3.63 9.35
C LEU A 69 -10.64 -3.72 10.83
N ARG A 70 -11.92 -3.53 11.14
CA ARG A 70 -12.43 -3.64 12.51
C ARG A 70 -12.23 -5.02 13.11
N ASN A 71 -12.42 -6.08 12.32
CA ASN A 71 -12.16 -7.46 12.74
C ASN A 71 -10.67 -7.71 13.08
N ARG A 72 -9.77 -6.82 12.66
CA ARG A 72 -8.32 -6.85 12.92
C ARG A 72 -7.87 -5.79 13.92
N GLY A 73 -8.80 -5.18 14.66
CA GLY A 73 -8.49 -4.17 15.68
C GLY A 73 -8.27 -2.75 15.15
N CYS A 74 -8.38 -2.51 13.84
CA CYS A 74 -8.33 -1.16 13.25
C CYS A 74 -9.73 -0.53 13.32
N THR A 75 -10.01 0.21 14.39
CA THR A 75 -11.37 0.66 14.77
C THR A 75 -11.73 2.07 14.29
N LYS A 76 -10.72 2.90 14.01
CA LYS A 76 -10.84 4.24 13.43
C LYS A 76 -9.82 4.43 12.30
N VAL A 77 -10.07 5.41 11.43
CA VAL A 77 -9.20 5.71 10.29
C VAL A 77 -7.76 6.06 10.69
N ASP A 78 -7.56 6.63 11.88
CA ASP A 78 -6.23 6.97 12.40
C ASP A 78 -5.41 5.72 12.79
N ASP A 79 -6.03 4.54 12.84
CA ASP A 79 -5.33 3.26 13.08
C ASP A 79 -4.75 2.67 11.78
N VAL A 80 -5.21 3.13 10.61
CA VAL A 80 -4.79 2.61 9.31
C VAL A 80 -3.28 2.74 9.07
N PRO A 81 -2.59 3.84 9.43
CA PRO A 81 -1.15 3.93 9.30
C PRO A 81 -0.40 2.83 10.07
N ARG A 82 -0.79 2.55 11.32
CA ARG A 82 -0.21 1.43 12.10
C ARG A 82 -0.52 0.10 11.45
N PHE A 83 -1.77 -0.11 11.02
CA PHE A 83 -2.14 -1.34 10.32
C PHE A 83 -1.30 -1.57 9.05
N VAL A 84 -1.05 -0.54 8.26
CA VAL A 84 -0.21 -0.62 7.06
C VAL A 84 1.24 -0.88 7.40
N SER A 85 1.80 -0.23 8.44
CA SER A 85 3.20 -0.48 8.85
C SER A 85 3.41 -1.92 9.28
N ASP A 86 2.42 -2.52 9.94
CA ASP A 86 2.53 -3.90 10.45
C ASP A 86 2.56 -4.95 9.33
N LEU A 87 2.10 -4.60 8.12
CA LEU A 87 2.19 -5.43 6.92
C LEU A 87 3.58 -5.38 6.25
N ILE A 88 4.32 -4.28 6.46
CA ILE A 88 5.59 -4.01 5.80
C ILE A 88 6.73 -4.34 6.77
N VAL A 89 7.07 -5.61 6.85
CA VAL A 89 8.10 -6.13 7.77
C VAL A 89 9.10 -6.99 7.00
N LEU A 90 10.26 -7.25 7.62
CA LEU A 90 11.29 -8.12 7.04
C LEU A 90 10.69 -9.49 6.70
N GLY A 91 11.05 -10.01 5.53
CA GLY A 91 10.57 -11.29 5.02
C GLY A 91 9.16 -11.26 4.44
N THR A 92 8.44 -10.13 4.47
CA THR A 92 7.17 -9.99 3.74
C THR A 92 7.42 -10.27 2.26
N GLU A 93 6.67 -11.21 1.68
CA GLU A 93 6.85 -11.64 0.30
C GLU A 93 6.26 -10.62 -0.68
N ILE A 94 6.91 -10.46 -1.82
CA ILE A 94 6.52 -9.50 -2.87
C ILE A 94 6.08 -10.29 -4.11
N TYR A 95 4.89 -9.99 -4.61
CA TYR A 95 4.28 -10.65 -5.76
C TYR A 95 3.96 -9.68 -6.89
N HIS A 96 4.01 -10.18 -8.12
CA HIS A 96 3.56 -9.47 -9.31
C HIS A 96 2.62 -10.35 -10.15
N ASP A 97 1.48 -9.80 -10.57
CA ASP A 97 0.47 -10.49 -11.38
C ASP A 97 0.61 -10.08 -12.85
N GLU A 98 1.43 -10.83 -13.59
CA GLU A 98 1.68 -10.64 -15.03
C GLU A 98 0.40 -10.84 -15.88
N ALA A 99 -0.60 -11.57 -15.36
CA ALA A 99 -1.87 -11.80 -16.04
C ALA A 99 -2.92 -10.71 -15.74
N HIS A 100 -2.60 -9.73 -14.89
CA HIS A 100 -3.53 -8.65 -14.58
C HIS A 100 -3.74 -7.74 -15.80
N PRO A 101 -4.96 -7.24 -16.08
CA PRO A 101 -5.22 -6.27 -17.15
C PRO A 101 -4.47 -4.93 -17.06
N ARG A 102 -3.63 -4.76 -16.04
CA ARG A 102 -2.82 -3.57 -15.75
C ARG A 102 -1.40 -3.96 -15.33
N ALA A 103 -0.90 -5.09 -15.85
CA ALA A 103 0.44 -5.59 -15.55
C ALA A 103 1.53 -4.59 -15.97
N ASP A 104 1.27 -3.80 -17.00
CA ASP A 104 2.09 -2.68 -17.48
C ASP A 104 2.37 -1.61 -16.42
N MET A 105 1.46 -1.43 -15.45
CA MET A 105 1.67 -0.54 -14.31
C MET A 105 2.70 -1.08 -13.30
N LYS A 106 3.22 -2.30 -13.48
CA LYS A 106 4.22 -2.94 -12.62
C LYS A 106 3.88 -2.90 -11.12
N ARG A 107 2.58 -2.95 -10.80
CA ARG A 107 2.12 -2.99 -9.41
C ARG A 107 2.61 -4.26 -8.74
N ILE A 108 2.97 -4.14 -7.47
CA ILE A 108 3.40 -5.26 -6.64
C ILE A 108 2.46 -5.43 -5.47
N THR A 109 2.36 -6.67 -5.00
CA THR A 109 1.55 -7.03 -3.83
C THR A 109 2.46 -7.55 -2.75
N LEU A 110 2.41 -6.93 -1.57
CA LEU A 110 3.03 -7.48 -0.37
C LEU A 110 2.07 -8.47 0.28
N LEU A 111 2.54 -9.67 0.60
CA LEU A 111 1.77 -10.69 1.30
C LEU A 111 2.23 -10.86 2.74
N ARG A 112 1.30 -10.72 3.68
CA ARG A 112 1.44 -11.20 5.05
C ARG A 112 0.33 -12.22 5.30
N THR A 113 0.64 -13.51 5.25
CA THR A 113 -0.34 -14.61 5.09
C THR A 113 -1.53 -14.55 6.05
N GLN A 114 -1.35 -14.10 7.30
CA GLN A 114 -2.45 -13.98 8.26
C GLN A 114 -3.22 -12.66 8.16
N ASP A 115 -2.63 -11.61 7.57
CA ASP A 115 -3.17 -10.26 7.54
C ASP A 115 -3.72 -9.81 6.20
N GLY A 116 -3.32 -10.48 5.13
CA GLY A 116 -3.79 -10.25 3.79
C GLY A 116 -2.72 -9.64 2.89
N THR A 117 -3.17 -8.91 1.88
CA THR A 117 -2.31 -8.37 0.83
C THR A 117 -2.37 -6.85 0.77
N LEU A 118 -1.21 -6.20 0.68
CA LEU A 118 -1.08 -4.76 0.45
C LEU A 118 -0.63 -4.50 -1.00
N LEU A 119 -1.43 -3.77 -1.78
CA LEU A 119 -1.11 -3.41 -3.15
C LEU A 119 -0.35 -2.09 -3.19
N LEU A 120 0.82 -2.11 -3.83
CA LEU A 120 1.65 -0.94 -4.07
C LEU A 120 1.73 -0.63 -5.57
N GLU A 121 1.81 0.65 -5.89
CA GLU A 121 2.02 1.15 -7.25
C GLU A 121 3.34 1.91 -7.34
N PRO A 122 4.22 1.55 -8.29
CA PRO A 122 5.39 2.36 -8.58
C PRO A 122 4.97 3.67 -9.24
N LEU A 123 5.46 4.79 -8.72
CA LEU A 123 5.21 6.12 -9.23
C LEU A 123 6.54 6.79 -9.58
N ALA A 124 6.64 7.27 -10.82
CA ALA A 124 7.78 8.04 -11.31
C ALA A 124 7.44 9.54 -11.39
N GLY A 125 8.46 10.40 -11.28
CA GLY A 125 8.32 11.83 -11.56
C GLY A 125 7.64 12.65 -10.47
N ASP A 126 7.50 12.14 -9.24
CA ASP A 126 7.13 13.00 -8.12
C ASP A 126 8.28 13.96 -7.80
N ARG A 127 8.00 15.28 -7.84
CA ARG A 127 9.02 16.32 -7.67
C ARG A 127 9.75 16.23 -6.31
N TYR A 128 9.07 15.74 -5.28
CA TYR A 128 9.60 15.73 -3.92
C TYR A 128 10.04 14.35 -3.48
N LEU A 129 9.37 13.30 -3.96
CA LEU A 129 9.64 11.92 -3.56
C LEU A 129 10.49 11.14 -4.58
N GLY A 130 10.63 11.64 -5.81
CA GLY A 130 11.25 10.90 -6.89
C GLY A 130 10.49 9.63 -7.25
N PHE A 131 11.21 8.60 -7.70
CA PHE A 131 10.66 7.27 -7.91
C PHE A 131 10.38 6.60 -6.56
N HIS A 132 9.15 6.14 -6.36
CA HIS A 132 8.72 5.54 -5.09
C HIS A 132 7.56 4.56 -5.29
N TYR A 133 7.29 3.74 -4.27
CA TYR A 133 6.07 2.95 -4.19
C TYR A 133 5.03 3.65 -3.33
N SER A 134 3.81 3.78 -3.84
CA SER A 134 2.68 4.34 -3.09
C SER A 134 1.68 3.24 -2.74
N VAL A 135 1.22 3.23 -1.48
CA VAL A 135 0.16 2.32 -1.04
C VAL A 135 -1.14 2.65 -1.76
N VAL A 136 -1.69 1.66 -2.49
CA VAL A 136 -2.98 1.77 -3.17
C VAL A 136 -4.09 1.29 -2.26
N THR A 137 -4.07 0.00 -1.90
CA THR A 137 -5.16 -0.61 -1.13
C THR A 137 -4.67 -1.82 -0.36
N TRP A 138 -5.51 -2.27 0.56
CA TRP A 138 -5.34 -3.53 1.27
C TRP A 138 -6.54 -4.44 0.99
N THR A 139 -6.31 -5.74 0.94
CA THR A 139 -7.39 -6.74 0.87
C THR A 139 -7.15 -7.84 1.89
N PRO A 140 -8.21 -8.41 2.51
CA PRO A 140 -8.08 -9.50 3.48
C PRO A 140 -7.67 -10.84 2.84
N ARG A 141 -7.35 -10.85 1.54
CA ARG A 141 -6.97 -12.04 0.79
C ARG A 141 -5.59 -12.51 1.28
N THR A 142 -5.51 -13.76 1.72
CA THR A 142 -4.28 -14.39 2.25
C THR A 142 -3.49 -15.16 1.19
N GLN A 143 -3.96 -15.13 -0.06
CA GLN A 143 -3.32 -15.74 -1.22
C GLN A 143 -3.01 -14.64 -2.23
N PRO A 144 -1.74 -14.37 -2.56
CA PRO A 144 -1.39 -13.38 -3.56
C PRO A 144 -1.78 -13.90 -4.95
N LYS A 145 -1.85 -12.99 -5.92
CA LYS A 145 -1.94 -13.36 -7.34
C LYS A 145 -0.57 -13.23 -7.98
N GLY A 146 -0.33 -14.06 -8.99
CA GLY A 146 0.89 -14.04 -9.76
C GLY A 146 2.03 -14.78 -9.09
N ILE A 147 3.23 -14.30 -9.36
CA ILE A 147 4.50 -14.94 -9.01
C ILE A 147 5.22 -14.14 -7.92
N GLN A 148 5.98 -14.83 -7.09
CA GLN A 148 6.87 -14.16 -6.14
C GLN A 148 8.06 -13.58 -6.89
N VAL A 149 8.34 -12.30 -6.66
CA VAL A 149 9.41 -11.54 -7.31
C VAL A 149 10.43 -10.98 -6.33
N GLY A 150 10.23 -11.18 -5.02
CA GLY A 150 11.18 -10.75 -4.00
C GLY A 150 10.64 -10.90 -2.59
N THR A 151 11.37 -10.34 -1.63
CA THR A 151 10.98 -10.20 -0.22
C THR A 151 11.43 -8.86 0.33
N ILE A 152 10.80 -8.35 1.39
CA ILE A 152 11.28 -7.15 2.08
C ILE A 152 12.56 -7.49 2.85
N GLU A 153 13.67 -6.88 2.44
CA GLU A 153 15.01 -7.14 3.01
C GLU A 153 15.48 -6.08 3.99
N LYS A 154 14.86 -4.90 3.98
CA LYS A 154 15.24 -3.75 4.81
C LYS A 154 14.02 -3.17 5.51
N LYS A 155 14.20 -2.82 6.80
CA LYS A 155 13.29 -1.94 7.52
C LYS A 155 13.83 -0.52 7.45
N TRP A 156 12.94 0.43 7.22
CA TRP A 156 13.24 1.82 7.49
C TRP A 156 12.92 2.11 8.96
N ALA A 157 13.88 2.67 9.69
CA ALA A 157 13.77 2.96 11.11
C ALA A 157 13.21 4.37 11.34
#